data_AF-A0AAQ3KM38-F1
#
_entry.id   AF-A0AAQ3KM38-F1
#
_cell.length_a   1.000
_cell.length_b   1.000
_cell.length_c   1.000
_cell.angle_alpha   90.00
_cell.angle_beta   90.00
_cell.angle_gamma   90.00
#
_symmetry.space_group_name_H-M   'P 1'
#
loop_
_entity.id
_entity.type
_entity.pdbx_description
1 polymer ?
#
loop_
_entity_poly.entity_id
_entity_poly.type
_entity_poly.pdbx_seq_one_letter_code
_entity_poly.pdbx_strand_id
1 'polypeptide(L)'
;MGWQPFKVTHTSDYPQELYDLAVKLIRKGLAYVDHQTPEEVEYREKQMNSPWRDRPIAESLKLFEDMRRGLIDEGKATLRLK
;
A
#
# COMPACT_ATOMS: atom_id res chain seq x y z
N MET A 1 -25.90 -12.71 -26.46
CA MET A 1 -25.68 -11.58 -25.53
C MET A 1 -25.09 -10.42 -26.34
N GLY A 2 -25.89 -9.40 -26.65
CA GLY A 2 -25.55 -8.30 -27.57
C GLY A 2 -25.19 -6.99 -26.87
N TRP A 3 -24.39 -7.07 -25.81
CA TRP A 3 -24.00 -5.90 -25.03
C TRP A 3 -22.61 -5.43 -25.47
N GLN A 4 -22.52 -4.22 -26.03
CA GLN A 4 -21.26 -3.57 -26.34
C GLN A 4 -20.95 -2.55 -25.24
N PRO A 5 -19.91 -2.78 -24.41
CA PRO A 5 -19.51 -1.80 -23.42
C PRO A 5 -19.02 -0.52 -24.13
N PHE A 6 -19.47 0.64 -23.64
CA PHE A 6 -19.12 1.96 -24.19
C PHE A 6 -17.60 2.23 -24.14
N LYS A 7 -16.91 1.66 -23.15
CA LYS A 7 -15.45 1.69 -23.04
C LYS A 7 -14.98 0.52 -22.19
N VAL A 8 -14.00 -0.23 -22.68
CA VAL A 8 -13.25 -1.20 -21.88
C VAL A 8 -12.07 -0.47 -21.26
N THR A 9 -11.97 -0.49 -19.93
CA THR A 9 -10.87 0.09 -19.17
C THR A 9 -10.30 -0.95 -18.24
N HIS A 10 -8.98 -1.03 -18.11
CA HIS A 10 -8.32 -1.92 -17.18
C HIS A 10 -7.78 -1.12 -16.00
N THR A 11 -7.80 -1.71 -14.81
CA THR A 11 -7.12 -1.12 -13.65
C THR A 11 -5.61 -0.96 -13.89
N SER A 12 -5.05 -1.82 -14.76
CA SER A 12 -3.67 -1.77 -15.23
C SER A 12 -3.35 -0.55 -16.09
N ASP A 13 -4.35 0.23 -16.54
CA ASP A 13 -4.13 1.48 -17.27
C ASP A 13 -3.76 2.64 -16.33
N TYR A 14 -3.94 2.49 -15.00
CA TYR A 14 -3.77 3.57 -14.01
C TYR A 14 -2.73 3.31 -12.89
N PRO A 15 -1.60 2.62 -13.13
CA PRO A 15 -0.63 2.31 -12.07
C PRO A 15 0.01 3.58 -11.49
N GLN A 16 0.20 4.61 -12.32
CA GLN A 16 0.75 5.89 -11.89
C GLN A 16 -0.22 6.68 -11.01
N GLU A 17 -1.51 6.77 -11.39
CA GLU A 17 -2.51 7.48 -10.57
C GLU A 17 -2.71 6.82 -9.20
N LEU A 18 -2.73 5.48 -9.17
CA LEU A 18 -2.83 4.72 -7.91
C LEU A 18 -1.61 4.98 -7.01
N TYR A 19 -0.41 5.06 -7.60
CA TYR A 19 0.81 5.41 -6.88
C TYR A 19 0.74 6.84 -6.32
N ASP A 20 0.33 7.82 -7.12
CA ASP A 20 0.18 9.21 -6.68
C ASP A 20 -0.86 9.34 -5.56
N LEU A 21 -1.95 8.59 -5.62
CA LEU A 21 -2.94 8.50 -4.55
C LEU A 21 -2.35 7.88 -3.28
N ALA A 22 -1.59 6.80 -3.39
CA ALA A 22 -0.90 6.17 -2.27
C ALA A 22 0.06 7.16 -1.59
N VAL A 23 0.90 7.86 -2.35
CA VAL A 23 1.80 8.91 -1.84
C VAL A 23 1.01 10.02 -1.14
N LYS A 24 -0.12 10.46 -1.70
CA LYS A 24 -1.00 11.46 -1.06
C LYS A 24 -1.56 10.96 0.27
N LEU A 25 -1.97 9.70 0.36
CA LEU A 25 -2.49 9.10 1.59
C LEU A 25 -1.42 9.02 2.67
N ILE A 26 -0.20 8.60 2.30
CA ILE A 26 0.94 8.57 3.23
C ILE A 26 1.25 9.98 3.73
N ARG A 27 1.31 10.98 2.83
CA ARG A 27 1.54 12.39 3.19
C ARG A 27 0.48 12.96 4.14
N LYS A 28 -0.76 12.49 4.03
CA LYS A 28 -1.86 12.86 4.94
C LYS A 28 -1.82 12.13 6.29
N GLY A 29 -0.88 11.19 6.48
CA GLY A 29 -0.85 10.32 7.67
C GLY A 29 -1.98 9.29 7.70
N LEU A 30 -2.65 9.05 6.56
CA LEU A 30 -3.73 8.08 6.39
C LEU A 30 -3.22 6.71 5.91
N ALA A 31 -1.95 6.60 5.57
CA ALA A 31 -1.33 5.35 5.17
C ALA A 31 0.11 5.25 5.70
N TYR A 32 0.55 4.01 5.95
CA TYR A 32 1.88 3.68 6.41
C TYR A 32 2.36 2.39 5.77
N VAL A 33 3.68 2.24 5.63
CA VAL A 33 4.27 0.99 5.17
C VAL A 33 4.43 0.07 6.38
N ASP A 34 3.89 -1.13 6.28
CA ASP A 34 3.96 -2.17 7.29
C ASP A 34 4.91 -3.27 6.83
N HIS A 35 5.81 -3.70 7.72
CA HIS A 35 6.81 -4.74 7.44
C HIS A 35 6.47 -6.07 8.13
N GLN A 36 5.25 -6.22 8.66
CA GLN A 36 4.86 -7.47 9.27
C GLN A 36 4.81 -8.55 8.19
N THR A 37 5.42 -9.69 8.50
CA THR A 37 5.32 -10.86 7.64
C THR A 37 3.90 -11.43 7.65
N PRO A 38 3.46 -12.13 6.59
CA PRO A 38 2.15 -12.79 6.56
C PRO A 38 1.93 -13.77 7.73
N GLU A 39 3.01 -14.34 8.29
CA GLU A 39 2.97 -15.19 9.48
C GLU A 39 2.71 -14.40 10.78
N GLU A 40 3.16 -13.14 10.85
CA GLU A 40 2.87 -12.24 11.98
C GLU A 40 1.48 -11.59 11.91
N VAL A 41 0.66 -11.94 10.90
CA VAL A 41 -0.73 -11.47 10.74
C VAL A 41 -1.67 -12.01 11.84
N GLU A 42 -1.17 -12.83 12.77
CA GLU A 42 -1.86 -13.18 14.01
C GLU A 42 -2.29 -11.93 14.84
N TYR A 43 -1.60 -10.79 14.66
CA TYR A 43 -2.00 -9.49 15.24
C TYR A 43 -3.35 -8.98 14.72
N ARG A 44 -3.75 -9.37 13.51
CA ARG A 44 -5.00 -8.95 12.87
C ARG A 44 -6.21 -9.62 13.51
N GLU A 45 -6.07 -10.91 13.87
CA GLU A 45 -7.10 -11.63 14.63
C GLU A 45 -7.24 -11.06 16.05
N LYS A 46 -6.13 -10.57 16.62
CA LYS A 46 -6.10 -9.96 17.95
C LYS A 46 -6.49 -8.47 17.99
N GLN A 47 -6.94 -7.87 16.88
CA GLN A 47 -7.28 -6.42 16.79
C GLN A 47 -6.15 -5.50 17.29
N MET A 48 -4.91 -5.96 17.27
CA MET A 48 -3.78 -5.24 17.86
C MET A 48 -3.10 -4.39 16.78
N ASN A 49 -2.91 -3.10 17.07
CA ASN A 49 -2.28 -2.19 16.13
C ASN A 49 -0.86 -2.64 15.80
N SER A 50 -0.51 -2.66 14.52
CA SER A 50 0.87 -2.88 14.09
C SER A 50 1.78 -1.81 14.72
N PRO A 51 2.98 -2.17 15.22
CA PRO A 51 3.92 -1.20 15.79
C PRO A 51 4.37 -0.12 14.79
N TRP A 52 4.19 -0.39 13.49
CA TRP A 52 4.50 0.51 12.38
C TRP A 52 3.42 1.57 12.10
N ARG A 53 2.25 1.51 12.77
CA ARG A 53 1.10 2.42 12.55
C ARG A 53 1.39 3.88 12.93
N ASP A 54 2.29 4.11 13.87
CA ASP A 54 2.68 5.44 14.36
C ASP A 54 4.04 5.92 13.84
N ARG A 55 4.55 5.26 12.78
CA ARG A 55 5.81 5.67 12.17
C ARG A 55 5.70 7.03 11.46
N PRO A 56 6.80 7.79 11.36
CA PRO A 56 6.79 9.08 10.69
C PRO A 56 6.47 8.95 9.20
N ILE A 57 5.70 9.92 8.71
CA ILE A 57 5.25 10.01 7.31
C ILE A 57 6.44 9.97 6.33
N ALA A 58 7.54 10.67 6.65
CA ALA A 58 8.73 10.71 5.82
C ALA A 58 9.39 9.33 5.64
N GLU A 59 9.33 8.49 6.67
CA GLU A 59 9.88 7.13 6.64
C GLU A 59 8.99 6.20 5.80
N SER A 60 7.67 6.25 6.00
CA SER A 60 6.71 5.53 5.15
C SER A 60 6.84 5.88 3.67
N LEU A 61 7.07 7.16 3.36
CA LEU A 61 7.27 7.60 1.97
C LEU A 61 8.54 7.02 1.37
N LYS A 62 9.64 7.06 2.12
CA LYS A 62 10.91 6.49 1.67
C LYS A 62 10.80 5.00 1.41
N LEU A 63 10.17 4.26 2.32
CA LEU A 63 9.95 2.83 2.19
C LEU A 63 9.05 2.49 1.02
N PHE A 64 7.99 3.28 0.77
CA PHE A 64 7.13 3.09 -0.39
C PHE A 64 7.87 3.36 -1.71
N GLU A 65 8.81 4.32 -1.72
CA GLU A 65 9.69 4.54 -2.86
C GLU A 65 10.70 3.38 -3.03
N ASP A 66 11.26 2.86 -1.94
CA ASP A 66 12.16 1.70 -1.95
C ASP A 66 11.44 0.44 -2.45
N MET A 67 10.17 0.23 -2.09
CA MET A 67 9.30 -0.81 -2.66
C MET A 67 9.16 -0.66 -4.17
N ARG A 68 8.92 0.56 -4.66
CA ARG A 68 8.81 0.84 -6.10
C ARG A 68 10.13 0.62 -6.84
N ARG A 69 11.26 0.88 -6.17
CA ARG A 69 12.61 0.66 -6.72
C ARG A 69 13.04 -0.81 -6.70
N GLY A 70 12.26 -1.70 -6.07
CA GLY A 70 12.61 -3.12 -5.92
C GLY A 70 13.70 -3.37 -4.87
N LEU A 71 13.87 -2.46 -3.91
CA LEU A 71 14.83 -2.62 -2.80
C LEU A 71 14.28 -3.46 -1.64
N ILE A 72 12.98 -3.77 -1.67
CA ILE A 72 12.31 -4.63 -0.70
C ILE A 72 11.82 -5.89 -1.42
N ASP A 73 12.12 -7.07 -0.88
CA ASP A 73 11.61 -8.33 -1.42
C ASP A 73 10.07 -8.36 -1.43
N GLU A 74 9.52 -9.07 -2.42
CA GLU A 74 8.09 -9.32 -2.51
C GLU A 74 7.55 -9.94 -1.22
N GLY A 75 6.51 -9.31 -0.65
CA GLY A 75 5.88 -9.76 0.59
C GLY A 75 6.54 -9.30 1.89
N LYS A 76 7.69 -8.63 1.86
CA LYS A 76 8.33 -8.08 3.08
C LYS A 76 7.80 -6.71 3.51
N ALA A 77 7.16 -5.97 2.61
CA ALA A 77 6.50 -4.71 2.93
C ALA A 77 5.15 -4.59 2.23
N THR A 78 4.19 -4.00 2.91
CA THR A 78 2.84 -3.74 2.39
C THR A 78 2.40 -2.33 2.80
N LEU A 79 1.76 -1.61 1.88
CA LEU A 79 1.11 -0.35 2.22
C LEU A 79 -0.24 -0.62 2.91
N ARG A 80 -0.42 -0.08 4.12
CA ARG A 80 -1.67 -0.18 4.88
C ARG A 80 -2.27 1.19 5.14
N LEU A 81 -3.61 1.24 5.19
CA LEU A 81 -4.35 2.42 5.61
C LEU A 81 -4.42 2.47 7.14
N LYS A 82 -4.30 3.68 7.68
CA LYS A 82 -4.43 3.98 9.11
C LYS A 82 -5.89 4.14 9.50
#